data_AF-A0A257JE75-F1
#
_entry.id   AF-A0A257JE75-F1
#
_cell.length_a   1.000
_cell.length_b   1.000
_cell.length_c   1.000
_cell.angle_alpha   90.00
_cell.angle_beta   90.00
_cell.angle_gamma   90.00
#
_symmetry.space_group_name_H-M   'P 1'
#
loop_
_entity.id
_entity.type
_entity.pdbx_description
1 polymer ?
#
loop_
_entity_poly.entity_id
_entity_poly.type
_entity_poly.pdbx_seq_one_letter_code
_entity_poly.pdbx_strand_id
1 'polypeptide(L)'
;HEVPLRDRAGYVEQRAHALTGLGRHTEAVALLEALRPTQVGGQAQVLEAIIAMSRTVQALAEGAADAPAHALQAIRLSAAVGFHSFLMSFPHWAARIVAIGLAAGVETAFLTHAVRERRLPPPDVGLPGWPWAVQVNAFGALQVRRDGQPLGSQAGKAQKKPLELLALLAVCPAGWEVEALIDRLWPSLEADAPKASLEMAITRLRKWLAVPEAVRVANGRVALHPALV
;
A
#
# COMPACT_ATOMS: atom_id res chain seq x y z
N HIS A 1 -30.53 16.03 21.91
CA HIS A 1 -30.88 14.83 21.14
C HIS A 1 -29.90 13.73 21.48
N GLU A 2 -30.30 12.76 22.30
CA GLU A 2 -29.46 11.57 22.57
C GLU A 2 -29.45 10.67 21.33
N VAL A 3 -28.26 10.31 20.87
CA VAL A 3 -28.07 9.28 19.84
C VAL A 3 -28.53 7.94 20.43
N PRO A 4 -29.36 7.15 19.71
CA PRO A 4 -29.82 5.84 20.16
C PRO A 4 -28.64 4.94 20.54
N LEU A 5 -28.77 4.11 21.58
CA LEU A 5 -27.69 3.23 22.08
C LEU A 5 -27.01 2.39 20.99
N ARG A 6 -27.78 1.92 19.99
CA ARG A 6 -27.24 1.16 18.84
C ARG A 6 -26.31 1.98 17.94
N ASP A 7 -26.54 3.29 17.85
CA ASP A 7 -25.82 4.22 16.95
C ASP A 7 -24.64 4.89 17.68
N ARG A 8 -24.55 4.75 19.02
CA ARG A 8 -23.47 5.32 19.83
C ARG A 8 -22.11 4.69 19.54
N ALA A 9 -22.05 3.39 19.27
CA ALA A 9 -20.79 2.70 19.01
C ALA A 9 -20.08 3.27 17.76
N GLY A 10 -20.82 3.46 16.66
CA GLY A 10 -20.28 4.05 15.43
C GLY A 10 -19.83 5.51 15.62
N TYR A 11 -20.57 6.31 16.41
CA TYR A 11 -20.15 7.68 16.74
C TYR A 11 -18.86 7.70 17.59
N VAL A 12 -18.76 6.80 18.56
CA VAL A 12 -17.58 6.68 19.43
C VAL A 12 -16.35 6.26 18.62
N GLU A 13 -16.50 5.32 17.68
CA GLU A 13 -15.43 4.94 16.75
C GLU A 13 -14.99 6.12 15.87
N GLN A 14 -15.92 6.86 15.27
CA GLN A 14 -15.60 8.06 14.48
C GLN A 14 -14.86 9.11 15.30
N ARG A 15 -15.27 9.33 16.55
CA ARG A 15 -14.60 10.25 17.46
C ARG A 15 -13.21 9.74 17.84
N ALA A 16 -13.02 8.44 18.06
CA ALA A 16 -11.70 7.85 18.31
C ALA A 16 -10.76 7.99 17.10
N HIS A 17 -11.29 7.86 15.87
CA HIS A 17 -10.54 8.17 14.66
C HIS A 17 -10.14 9.64 14.60
N ALA A 18 -11.06 10.57 14.88
CA ALA A 18 -10.74 12.00 14.92
C ALA A 18 -9.63 12.31 15.95
N LEU A 19 -9.71 11.72 17.15
CA LEU A 19 -8.68 11.86 18.18
C LEU A 19 -7.32 11.30 17.71
N THR A 20 -7.31 10.14 17.06
CA THR A 20 -6.11 9.55 16.46
C THR A 20 -5.49 10.48 15.41
N GLY A 21 -6.31 11.07 14.54
CA GLY A 21 -5.85 12.02 13.52
C GLY A 21 -5.27 13.32 14.10
N LEU A 22 -5.72 13.71 15.31
CA LEU A 22 -5.18 14.84 16.07
C LEU A 22 -3.95 14.48 16.93
N GLY A 23 -3.45 13.24 16.86
CA GLY A 23 -2.35 12.77 17.70
C GLY A 23 -2.73 12.51 19.17
N ARG A 24 -4.02 12.61 19.52
CA ARG A 24 -4.55 12.39 20.88
C ARG A 24 -4.80 10.90 21.12
N HIS A 25 -3.76 10.10 20.95
CA HIS A 25 -3.86 8.64 20.91
C HIS A 25 -4.36 8.02 22.22
N THR A 26 -3.88 8.52 23.36
CA THR A 26 -4.33 8.04 24.68
C THR A 26 -5.84 8.22 24.87
N GLU A 27 -6.39 9.36 24.44
CA GLU A 27 -7.83 9.62 24.53
C GLU A 27 -8.63 8.77 23.54
N ALA A 28 -8.10 8.53 22.34
CA ALA A 28 -8.72 7.63 21.37
C ALA A 28 -8.83 6.21 21.94
N VAL A 29 -7.75 5.69 22.54
CA VAL A 29 -7.71 4.36 23.16
C VAL A 29 -8.69 4.27 24.34
N ALA A 30 -8.66 5.24 25.27
CA ALA A 30 -9.55 5.26 26.42
C ALA A 30 -11.04 5.29 26.01
N LEU A 31 -11.35 6.05 24.95
CA LEU A 31 -12.70 6.16 24.42
C LEU A 31 -13.21 4.82 23.84
N LEU A 32 -12.35 4.07 23.15
CA LEU A 32 -12.69 2.75 22.61
C LEU A 32 -12.82 1.70 23.72
N GLU A 33 -11.95 1.74 24.74
CA GLU A 33 -12.01 0.83 25.89
C GLU A 33 -13.31 0.98 26.68
N ALA A 34 -13.87 2.19 26.76
CA ALA A 34 -15.14 2.45 27.41
C ALA A 34 -16.33 1.73 26.74
N LEU A 35 -16.18 1.27 25.49
CA LEU A 35 -17.20 0.46 24.81
C LEU A 35 -17.19 -1.01 25.22
N ARG A 36 -16.13 -1.53 25.84
CA ARG A 36 -16.01 -2.96 26.18
C ARG A 36 -17.23 -3.53 26.90
N PRO A 37 -17.81 -2.89 27.94
CA PRO A 37 -18.93 -3.45 28.68
C PRO A 37 -20.22 -3.55 27.84
N THR A 38 -20.31 -2.82 26.74
CA THR A 38 -21.51 -2.75 25.90
C THR A 38 -21.45 -3.69 24.70
N GLN A 39 -20.30 -4.33 24.44
CA GLN A 39 -20.11 -5.23 23.30
C GLN A 39 -20.07 -6.69 23.75
N VAL A 40 -20.64 -7.59 22.95
CA VAL A 40 -20.66 -9.03 23.23
C VAL A 40 -20.37 -9.85 21.96
N GLY A 41 -19.91 -11.09 22.14
CA GLY A 41 -19.65 -12.02 21.04
C GLY A 41 -18.68 -11.45 20.00
N GLY A 42 -19.02 -11.58 18.71
CA GLY A 42 -18.18 -11.11 17.60
C GLY A 42 -17.91 -9.60 17.62
N GLN A 43 -18.86 -8.78 18.10
CA GLN A 43 -18.67 -7.34 18.23
C GLN A 43 -17.59 -6.99 19.25
N ALA A 44 -17.54 -7.73 20.37
CA ALA A 44 -16.47 -7.57 21.36
C ALA A 44 -15.10 -7.97 20.80
N GLN A 45 -15.03 -9.05 20.03
CA GLN A 45 -13.78 -9.50 19.41
C GLN A 45 -13.24 -8.49 18.39
N VAL A 46 -14.11 -7.91 17.56
CA VAL A 46 -13.74 -6.83 16.62
C VAL A 46 -13.31 -5.58 17.39
N LEU A 47 -14.02 -5.20 18.45
CA LEU A 47 -13.63 -4.06 19.29
C LEU A 47 -12.23 -4.27 19.91
N GLU A 48 -11.90 -5.46 20.39
CA GLU A 48 -10.55 -5.75 20.91
C GLU A 48 -9.47 -5.58 19.83
N ALA A 49 -9.75 -6.01 18.58
CA ALA A 49 -8.85 -5.77 17.47
C ALA A 49 -8.67 -4.26 17.19
N ILE A 50 -9.75 -3.48 17.21
CA ILE A 50 -9.71 -2.02 17.02
C ILE A 50 -8.92 -1.31 18.14
N ILE A 51 -9.14 -1.70 19.40
CA ILE A 51 -8.38 -1.18 20.55
C ILE A 51 -6.90 -1.52 20.40
N ALA A 52 -6.56 -2.77 20.06
CA ALA A 52 -5.16 -3.19 19.89
C ALA A 52 -4.46 -2.43 18.75
N MET A 53 -5.14 -2.18 17.64
CA MET A 53 -4.63 -1.34 16.54
C MET A 53 -4.37 0.10 17.01
N SER A 54 -5.30 0.68 17.78
CA SER A 54 -5.18 2.05 18.30
C SER A 54 -4.02 2.18 19.31
N ARG A 55 -3.84 1.18 20.19
CA ARG A 55 -2.69 1.11 21.10
C ARG A 55 -1.36 0.96 20.37
N THR A 56 -1.35 0.20 19.28
CA THR A 56 -0.16 0.07 18.43
C THR A 56 0.20 1.41 17.78
N VAL A 57 -0.78 2.15 17.28
CA VAL A 57 -0.56 3.50 16.75
C VAL A 57 0.01 4.43 17.82
N GLN A 58 -0.55 4.40 19.03
CA GLN A 58 -0.02 5.16 20.17
C GLN A 58 1.46 4.82 20.43
N ALA A 59 1.77 3.54 20.62
CA ALA A 59 3.12 3.08 20.93
C ALA A 59 4.13 3.44 19.83
N LEU A 60 3.74 3.32 18.55
CA LEU A 60 4.59 3.71 17.42
C LEU A 60 4.78 5.23 17.30
N ALA A 61 3.79 6.03 17.70
CA ALA A 61 3.88 7.50 17.69
C ALA A 61 4.78 8.01 18.83
N GLU A 62 4.73 7.35 19.99
CA GLU A 62 5.56 7.65 21.16
C GLU A 62 6.98 7.09 21.05
N GLY A 63 7.26 6.25 20.05
CA GLY A 63 8.56 5.59 19.88
C GLY A 63 8.83 4.53 20.95
N ALA A 64 7.79 3.93 21.52
CA ALA A 64 7.89 2.95 22.58
C ALA A 64 8.59 1.67 22.10
N ALA A 65 9.51 1.14 22.93
CA ALA A 65 10.32 -0.03 22.59
C ALA A 65 9.49 -1.31 22.38
N ASP A 66 8.31 -1.40 23.01
CA ASP A 66 7.37 -2.51 22.93
C ASP A 66 6.35 -2.37 21.78
N ALA A 67 6.40 -1.29 20.99
CA ALA A 67 5.50 -1.08 19.87
C ALA A 67 5.43 -2.26 18.87
N PRO A 68 6.55 -2.95 18.54
CA PRO A 68 6.48 -4.15 17.71
C PRO A 68 5.64 -5.27 18.35
N ALA A 69 5.73 -5.48 19.66
CA ALA A 69 4.95 -6.51 20.35
C ALA A 69 3.44 -6.20 20.31
N HIS A 70 3.08 -4.93 20.53
CA HIS A 70 1.69 -4.47 20.37
C HIS A 70 1.17 -4.70 18.94
N ALA A 71 2.00 -4.39 17.93
CA ALA A 71 1.65 -4.60 16.52
C ALA A 71 1.35 -6.07 16.23
N LEU A 72 2.24 -6.98 16.66
CA LEU A 72 2.05 -8.42 16.43
C LEU A 72 0.79 -8.94 17.11
N GLN A 73 0.49 -8.48 18.33
CA GLN A 73 -0.74 -8.85 19.02
C GLN A 73 -1.99 -8.31 18.30
N ALA A 74 -1.98 -7.04 17.88
CA ALA A 74 -3.08 -6.43 17.13
C ALA A 74 -3.37 -7.14 15.81
N ILE A 75 -2.31 -7.57 15.11
CA ILE A 75 -2.41 -8.35 13.87
C ILE A 75 -3.11 -9.69 14.15
N ARG A 76 -2.68 -10.44 15.17
CA ARG A 76 -3.29 -11.75 15.50
C ARG A 76 -4.76 -11.61 15.85
N LEU A 77 -5.11 -10.60 16.66
CA LEU A 77 -6.50 -10.30 17.01
C LEU A 77 -7.33 -9.96 15.77
N SER A 78 -6.79 -9.16 14.85
CA SER A 78 -7.48 -8.78 13.61
C SER A 78 -7.65 -9.96 12.66
N ALA A 79 -6.62 -10.82 12.53
CA ALA A 79 -6.66 -12.00 11.71
C ALA A 79 -7.67 -13.03 12.22
N ALA A 80 -7.75 -13.23 13.55
CA ALA A 80 -8.70 -14.15 14.18
C ALA A 80 -10.18 -13.83 13.88
N VAL A 81 -10.50 -12.57 13.56
CA VAL A 81 -11.86 -12.11 13.22
C VAL A 81 -12.01 -11.69 11.75
N GLY A 82 -10.98 -11.86 10.91
CA GLY A 82 -11.02 -11.43 9.50
C GLY A 82 -11.15 -9.91 9.30
N PHE A 83 -10.67 -9.10 10.24
CA PHE A 83 -10.81 -7.64 10.20
C PHE A 83 -9.75 -6.99 9.30
N HIS A 84 -9.92 -7.05 7.98
CA HIS A 84 -8.96 -6.50 7.00
C HIS A 84 -8.95 -4.96 6.88
N SER A 85 -10.04 -4.31 7.32
CA SER A 85 -10.26 -2.86 7.20
C SER A 85 -9.65 -2.03 8.34
N PHE A 86 -8.76 -2.61 9.15
CA PHE A 86 -8.10 -1.89 10.24
C PHE A 86 -7.43 -0.59 9.77
N LEU A 87 -7.64 0.52 10.51
CA LEU A 87 -7.02 1.81 10.24
C LEU A 87 -7.29 2.34 8.81
N MET A 88 -8.52 2.19 8.29
CA MET A 88 -8.86 2.64 6.93
C MET A 88 -8.53 4.12 6.68
N SER A 89 -8.80 4.99 7.66
CA SER A 89 -8.53 6.43 7.57
C SER A 89 -7.05 6.77 7.71
N PHE A 90 -6.20 5.81 8.09
CA PHE A 90 -4.79 6.00 8.39
C PHE A 90 -3.91 4.95 7.69
N PRO A 91 -3.87 4.94 6.34
CA PRO A 91 -3.15 3.91 5.58
C PRO A 91 -1.65 3.87 5.88
N HIS A 92 -1.03 5.00 6.26
CA HIS A 92 0.38 5.04 6.65
C HIS A 92 0.64 4.25 7.95
N TRP A 93 -0.26 4.35 8.95
CA TRP A 93 -0.18 3.56 10.16
C TRP A 93 -0.44 2.08 9.88
N ALA A 94 -1.46 1.78 9.08
CA ALA A 94 -1.75 0.42 8.64
C ALA A 94 -0.52 -0.22 7.98
N ALA A 95 0.16 0.51 7.08
CA ALA A 95 1.33 0.03 6.38
C ALA A 95 2.52 -0.24 7.30
N ARG A 96 2.78 0.62 8.29
CA ARG A 96 3.83 0.41 9.29
C ARG A 96 3.59 -0.84 10.13
N ILE A 97 2.35 -1.06 10.57
CA ILE A 97 1.96 -2.26 11.34
C ILE A 97 2.12 -3.52 10.48
N VAL A 98 1.66 -3.48 9.22
CA VAL A 98 1.83 -4.58 8.27
C VAL A 98 3.31 -4.90 8.07
N ALA A 99 4.17 -3.89 7.88
CA ALA A 99 5.60 -4.10 7.70
C ALA A 99 6.24 -4.84 8.89
N ILE A 100 5.85 -4.49 10.13
CA ILE A 100 6.30 -5.20 11.34
C ILE A 100 5.84 -6.66 11.31
N GLY A 101 4.57 -6.91 10.97
CA GLY A 101 4.03 -8.26 10.87
C GLY A 101 4.72 -9.13 9.83
N LEU A 102 4.95 -8.59 8.63
CA LEU A 102 5.63 -9.29 7.54
C LEU A 102 7.09 -9.59 7.88
N ALA A 103 7.81 -8.64 8.50
CA ALA A 103 9.17 -8.85 8.96
C ALA A 103 9.27 -9.96 10.03
N ALA A 104 8.24 -10.10 10.86
CA ALA A 104 8.14 -11.17 11.86
C ALA A 104 7.54 -12.48 11.32
N GLY A 105 7.09 -12.53 10.07
CA GLY A 105 6.42 -13.69 9.47
C GLY A 105 5.06 -14.04 10.11
N VAL A 106 4.37 -13.07 10.69
CA VAL A 106 3.09 -13.25 11.41
C VAL A 106 1.92 -12.92 10.50
N GLU A 107 0.96 -13.85 10.39
CA GLU A 107 -0.28 -13.69 9.61
C GLU A 107 -0.04 -13.21 8.15
N THR A 108 1.06 -13.66 7.54
CA THR A 108 1.55 -13.16 6.23
C THR A 108 0.49 -13.18 5.14
N ALA A 109 -0.35 -14.21 5.08
CA ALA A 109 -1.42 -14.32 4.08
C ALA A 109 -2.52 -13.26 4.31
N PHE A 110 -2.95 -13.07 5.56
CA PHE A 110 -3.92 -12.05 5.96
C PHE A 110 -3.40 -10.63 5.65
N LEU A 111 -2.14 -10.36 6.00
CA LEU A 111 -1.49 -9.08 5.74
C LEU A 111 -1.28 -8.82 4.24
N THR A 112 -0.87 -9.84 3.49
CA THR A 112 -0.73 -9.76 2.03
C THR A 112 -2.06 -9.43 1.36
N HIS A 113 -3.15 -10.07 1.79
CA HIS A 113 -4.49 -9.76 1.32
C HIS A 113 -4.85 -8.30 1.60
N ALA A 114 -4.67 -7.84 2.85
CA ALA A 114 -4.98 -6.47 3.24
C ALA A 114 -4.20 -5.42 2.42
N VAL A 115 -2.90 -5.64 2.16
CA VAL A 115 -2.10 -4.72 1.32
C VAL A 115 -2.64 -4.66 -0.11
N ARG A 116 -2.93 -5.82 -0.72
CA ARG A 116 -3.37 -5.89 -2.12
C ARG A 116 -4.76 -5.31 -2.32
N GLU A 117 -5.69 -5.68 -1.47
CA GLU A 117 -7.09 -5.22 -1.53
C GLU A 117 -7.15 -3.70 -1.34
N ARG A 118 -6.45 -3.18 -0.33
CA ARG A 118 -6.48 -1.76 0.04
C ARG A 118 -5.45 -0.92 -0.71
N ARG A 119 -4.60 -1.54 -1.54
CA ARG A 119 -3.45 -0.92 -2.23
C ARG A 119 -2.62 -0.07 -1.26
N LEU A 120 -2.26 -0.65 -0.11
CA LEU A 120 -1.51 0.08 0.91
C LEU A 120 -0.15 0.52 0.35
N PRO A 121 0.23 1.80 0.49
CA PRO A 121 1.59 2.22 0.14
C PRO A 121 2.56 1.60 1.15
N PRO A 122 3.71 1.09 0.71
CA PRO A 122 4.74 0.63 1.64
C PRO A 122 5.26 1.82 2.46
N PRO A 123 5.71 1.57 3.71
CA PRO A 123 6.36 2.61 4.51
C PRO A 123 7.63 3.16 3.84
N ASP A 124 8.40 2.29 3.19
CA ASP A 124 9.66 2.62 2.54
C ASP A 124 9.75 1.98 1.15
N VAL A 125 10.35 2.70 0.20
CA VAL A 125 10.62 2.17 -1.14
C VAL A 125 11.60 1.01 -1.04
N GLY A 126 11.26 -0.11 -1.69
CA GLY A 126 12.12 -1.30 -1.70
C GLY A 126 12.11 -2.10 -0.40
N LEU A 127 11.16 -1.85 0.52
CA LEU A 127 10.99 -2.65 1.74
C LEU A 127 10.96 -4.16 1.42
N PRO A 128 11.93 -4.94 1.92
CA PRO A 128 11.96 -6.38 1.70
C PRO A 128 10.73 -7.08 2.29
N GLY A 129 10.21 -8.08 1.59
CA GLY A 129 9.05 -8.86 2.04
C GLY A 129 7.69 -8.13 1.93
N TRP A 130 7.66 -6.85 1.53
CA TRP A 130 6.41 -6.19 1.21
C TRP A 130 5.73 -6.86 -0.01
N PRO A 131 4.41 -7.08 0.00
CA PRO A 131 3.71 -7.84 -1.03
C PRO A 131 3.39 -6.95 -2.24
N TRP A 132 4.42 -6.42 -2.88
CA TRP A 132 4.34 -5.63 -4.10
C TRP A 132 3.58 -6.39 -5.20
N ALA A 133 2.68 -5.69 -5.92
CA ALA A 133 2.02 -6.25 -7.09
C ALA A 133 3.03 -6.44 -8.23
N VAL A 134 3.89 -5.45 -8.43
CA VAL A 134 5.04 -5.49 -9.34
C VAL A 134 6.29 -5.09 -8.56
N GLN A 135 7.41 -5.75 -8.79
CA GLN A 135 8.71 -5.32 -8.28
C GLN A 135 9.63 -5.09 -9.46
N VAL A 136 10.31 -3.96 -9.49
CA VAL A 136 11.29 -3.63 -10.53
C VAL A 136 12.64 -3.41 -9.88
N ASN A 137 13.63 -4.21 -10.28
CA ASN A 137 15.02 -3.95 -9.97
C ASN A 137 15.73 -3.47 -11.25
N ALA A 138 16.13 -2.21 -11.24
CA ALA A 138 16.84 -1.56 -12.36
C ALA A 138 18.36 -1.43 -12.11
N PHE A 139 18.87 -1.86 -10.95
CA PHE A 139 20.31 -1.87 -10.69
C PHE A 139 20.93 -3.14 -11.28
N GLY A 140 21.73 -2.98 -12.34
CA GLY A 140 22.28 -4.08 -13.12
C GLY A 140 21.32 -4.50 -14.22
N ALA A 141 21.12 -5.82 -14.40
CA ALA A 141 20.14 -6.31 -15.36
C ALA A 141 18.71 -5.98 -14.88
N LEU A 142 17.87 -5.45 -15.77
CA LEU A 142 16.47 -5.17 -15.45
C LEU A 142 15.74 -6.47 -15.10
N GLN A 143 15.29 -6.59 -13.85
CA GLN A 143 14.49 -7.71 -13.38
C GLN A 143 13.12 -7.20 -12.95
N VAL A 144 12.09 -7.92 -13.37
CA VAL A 144 10.71 -7.60 -13.00
C VAL A 144 10.06 -8.83 -12.43
N ARG A 145 9.38 -8.67 -11.29
CA ARG A 145 8.54 -9.70 -10.69
C ARG A 145 7.11 -9.19 -10.62
N ARG A 146 6.15 -10.09 -10.81
CA ARG A 146 4.74 -9.84 -10.52
C ARG A 146 4.29 -10.84 -9.48
N ASP A 147 3.74 -10.35 -8.38
CA ASP A 147 3.32 -11.19 -7.25
C ASP A 147 4.45 -12.13 -6.76
N GLY A 148 5.70 -11.61 -6.73
CA GLY A 148 6.91 -12.35 -6.36
C GLY A 148 7.47 -13.27 -7.45
N GLN A 149 6.71 -13.56 -8.51
CA GLN A 149 7.13 -14.42 -9.61
C GLN A 149 7.88 -13.63 -10.69
N PRO A 150 9.07 -14.07 -11.16
CA PRO A 150 9.76 -13.43 -12.27
C PRO A 150 8.86 -13.34 -13.50
N LEU A 151 8.69 -12.13 -14.06
CA LEU A 151 8.12 -11.96 -15.38
C LEU A 151 9.22 -12.27 -16.40
N GLY A 152 9.00 -13.30 -17.22
CA GLY A 152 9.92 -13.63 -18.29
C GLY A 152 10.10 -12.45 -19.24
N SER A 153 11.34 -12.18 -19.65
CA SER A 153 11.63 -11.35 -20.80
C SER A 153 11.18 -12.11 -22.05
N GLN A 154 10.00 -11.81 -22.60
CA GLN A 154 9.68 -12.30 -23.94
C GLN A 154 10.57 -11.52 -24.90
N ALA A 155 11.72 -12.12 -25.22
CA ALA A 155 12.83 -11.53 -25.97
C ALA A 155 12.49 -11.30 -27.46
N GLY A 156 11.45 -10.51 -27.72
CA GLY A 156 11.08 -10.04 -29.04
C GLY A 156 11.40 -8.55 -29.19
N LYS A 157 11.75 -8.13 -30.41
CA LYS A 157 11.95 -6.71 -30.77
C LYS A 157 10.78 -5.81 -30.34
N ALA A 158 9.56 -6.37 -30.30
CA ALA A 158 8.33 -5.68 -29.90
C ALA A 158 8.29 -5.21 -28.44
N GLN A 159 9.13 -5.78 -27.55
CA GLN A 159 9.14 -5.47 -26.11
C GLN A 159 10.29 -4.53 -25.68
N LYS A 160 11.23 -4.21 -26.58
CA LYS A 160 12.40 -3.37 -26.27
C LYS A 160 12.00 -2.00 -25.72
N LYS A 161 11.19 -1.22 -26.47
CA LYS A 161 10.74 0.13 -26.04
C LYS A 161 9.90 0.13 -24.75
N PRO A 162 8.93 -0.79 -24.55
CA PRO A 162 8.24 -0.93 -23.25
C PRO A 162 9.17 -1.17 -22.05
N LEU A 163 10.22 -2.00 -22.21
CA LEU A 163 11.16 -2.28 -21.12
C LEU A 163 12.15 -1.13 -20.89
N GLU A 164 12.57 -0.43 -21.95
CA GLU A 164 13.33 0.83 -21.83
C GLU A 164 12.52 1.90 -21.09
N LEU A 165 11.23 2.05 -21.43
CA LEU A 165 10.31 2.92 -20.71
C LEU A 165 10.24 2.52 -19.23
N LEU A 166 10.04 1.23 -18.91
CA LEU A 166 10.00 0.76 -17.53
C LEU A 166 11.28 1.10 -16.75
N ALA A 167 12.45 0.91 -17.36
CA ALA A 167 13.73 1.25 -16.75
C ALA A 167 13.84 2.75 -16.44
N LEU A 168 13.42 3.62 -17.36
CA LEU A 168 13.38 5.08 -17.12
C LEU A 168 12.44 5.43 -15.97
N LEU A 169 11.24 4.85 -15.93
CA LEU A 169 10.28 5.11 -14.87
C LEU A 169 10.77 4.60 -13.51
N ALA A 170 11.51 3.48 -13.46
CA ALA A 170 12.03 2.91 -12.22
C ALA A 170 13.10 3.78 -11.55
N VAL A 171 13.87 4.55 -12.31
CA VAL A 171 14.91 5.45 -11.77
C VAL A 171 14.39 6.84 -11.39
N CYS A 172 13.13 7.16 -11.71
CA CYS A 172 12.51 8.44 -11.35
C CYS A 172 11.12 8.23 -10.73
N PRO A 173 11.01 8.11 -9.40
CA PRO A 173 9.73 7.91 -8.71
C PRO A 173 8.70 9.02 -8.96
N ALA A 174 9.15 10.27 -9.18
CA ALA A 174 8.29 11.40 -9.52
C ALA A 174 7.75 11.33 -10.97
N GLY A 175 8.18 10.33 -11.74
CA GLY A 175 7.86 10.18 -13.15
C GLY A 175 8.58 11.18 -14.05
N TRP A 176 8.29 11.08 -15.34
CA TRP A 176 8.88 11.89 -16.40
C TRP A 176 7.81 12.65 -17.18
N GLU A 177 8.16 13.83 -17.66
CA GLU A 177 7.36 14.54 -18.68
C GLU A 177 7.28 13.71 -19.96
N VAL A 178 6.12 13.73 -20.62
CA VAL A 178 5.88 12.96 -21.86
C VAL A 178 6.90 13.29 -22.96
N GLU A 179 7.19 14.58 -23.17
CA GLU A 179 8.15 15.00 -24.21
C GLU A 179 9.57 14.52 -23.87
N ALA A 180 9.98 14.59 -22.60
CA ALA A 180 11.29 14.08 -22.17
C ALA A 180 11.42 12.56 -22.34
N LEU A 181 10.34 11.80 -22.14
CA LEU A 181 10.32 10.37 -22.44
C LEU A 181 10.44 10.10 -23.94
N ILE A 182 9.74 10.88 -24.76
CA ILE A 182 9.82 10.75 -26.22
C ILE A 182 11.25 10.98 -26.68
N ASP A 183 11.88 12.07 -26.28
CA ASP A 183 13.26 12.40 -26.68
C ASP A 183 14.26 11.33 -26.25
N ARG A 184 14.04 10.71 -25.08
CA ARG A 184 14.92 9.68 -24.54
C ARG A 184 14.71 8.31 -25.18
N LEU A 185 13.46 7.96 -25.48
CA LEU A 185 13.08 6.66 -26.02
C LEU A 185 13.18 6.61 -27.54
N TRP A 186 12.93 7.71 -28.24
CA TRP A 186 13.02 7.80 -29.70
C TRP A 186 13.79 9.06 -30.07
N PRO A 187 15.14 9.00 -30.13
CA PRO A 187 15.93 10.05 -30.76
C PRO A 187 15.37 10.31 -32.16
N SER A 188 15.44 11.57 -32.64
CA SER A 188 14.67 12.17 -33.76
C SER A 188 14.59 11.41 -35.10
N LEU A 189 15.24 10.25 -35.25
CA LEU A 189 15.24 9.39 -36.43
C LEU A 189 14.49 8.06 -36.23
N GLU A 190 14.00 7.74 -35.02
CA GLU A 190 13.43 6.41 -34.70
C GLU A 190 11.89 6.31 -34.75
N ALA A 191 11.15 7.44 -34.80
CA ALA A 191 9.69 7.42 -34.78
C ALA A 191 9.04 8.47 -35.70
N ASP A 192 8.20 8.00 -36.64
CA ASP A 192 7.38 8.85 -37.50
C ASP A 192 6.27 9.59 -36.71
N ALA A 193 5.77 8.96 -35.64
CA ALA A 193 4.74 9.50 -34.74
C ALA A 193 5.11 9.23 -33.27
N PRO A 194 5.92 10.09 -32.63
CA PRO A 194 6.50 9.81 -31.32
C PRO A 194 5.47 9.67 -30.18
N LYS A 195 4.42 10.52 -30.16
CA LYS A 195 3.35 10.45 -29.14
C LYS A 195 2.57 9.15 -29.22
N ALA A 196 2.13 8.75 -30.42
CA ALA A 196 1.45 7.48 -30.64
C ALA A 196 2.37 6.27 -30.30
N SER A 197 3.68 6.40 -30.54
CA SER A 197 4.66 5.38 -30.17
C SER A 197 4.79 5.22 -28.66
N LEU A 198 4.78 6.33 -27.91
CA LEU A 198 4.76 6.31 -26.44
C LEU A 198 3.48 5.68 -25.89
N GLU A 199 2.31 6.08 -26.39
CA GLU A 199 1.02 5.50 -25.97
C GLU A 199 0.97 3.99 -26.21
N MET A 200 1.50 3.53 -27.36
CA MET A 200 1.62 2.12 -27.68
C MET A 200 2.58 1.40 -26.73
N ALA A 201 3.74 2.01 -26.41
CA ALA A 201 4.69 1.46 -25.45
C ALA A 201 4.09 1.32 -24.05
N ILE A 202 3.37 2.35 -23.57
CA ILE A 202 2.63 2.32 -22.29
C ILE A 202 1.57 1.21 -22.31
N THR A 203 0.79 1.11 -23.38
CA THR A 203 -0.25 0.09 -23.51
C THR A 203 0.32 -1.32 -23.47
N ARG A 204 1.43 -1.56 -24.19
CA ARG A 204 2.15 -2.84 -24.17
C ARG A 204 2.75 -3.13 -22.81
N LEU A 205 3.34 -2.13 -22.16
CA LEU A 205 3.91 -2.27 -20.81
C LEU A 205 2.83 -2.66 -19.80
N ARG A 206 1.69 -1.97 -19.79
CA ARG A 206 0.53 -2.29 -18.95
C ARG A 206 0.03 -3.73 -19.18
N LYS A 207 -0.07 -4.16 -20.44
CA LYS A 207 -0.47 -5.52 -20.79
C LYS A 207 0.53 -6.56 -20.29
N TRP A 208 1.83 -6.32 -20.45
CA TRP A 208 2.87 -7.25 -20.02
C TRP A 208 2.96 -7.36 -18.49
N LEU A 209 2.85 -6.23 -17.78
CA LEU A 209 2.78 -6.23 -16.31
C LEU A 209 1.51 -6.92 -15.80
N ALA A 210 0.42 -6.94 -16.60
CA ALA A 210 -0.91 -7.36 -16.20
C ALA A 210 -1.48 -6.61 -14.98
N VAL A 211 -0.91 -5.44 -14.68
CA VAL A 211 -1.36 -4.49 -13.65
C VAL A 211 -1.39 -3.09 -14.31
N PRO A 212 -2.45 -2.75 -15.05
CA PRO A 212 -2.49 -1.53 -15.86
C PRO A 212 -2.25 -0.25 -15.06
N GLU A 213 -2.71 -0.21 -13.81
CA GLU A 213 -2.56 0.92 -12.90
C GLU A 213 -1.13 1.11 -12.38
N ALA A 214 -0.26 0.12 -12.56
CA ALA A 214 1.17 0.22 -12.19
C ALA A 214 1.87 1.34 -12.96
N VAL A 215 1.39 1.67 -14.17
CA VAL A 215 1.89 2.80 -14.98
C VAL A 215 0.80 3.87 -15.02
N ARG A 216 1.06 5.03 -14.44
CA ARG A 216 0.13 6.17 -14.40
C ARG A 216 0.52 7.20 -15.45
N VAL A 217 -0.48 7.75 -16.12
CA VAL A 217 -0.34 8.92 -16.99
C VAL A 217 -1.26 9.98 -16.43
N ALA A 218 -0.72 11.09 -15.98
CA ALA A 218 -1.49 12.20 -15.40
C ALA A 218 -0.71 13.50 -15.55
N ASN A 219 -1.41 14.60 -15.85
CA ASN A 219 -0.83 15.95 -15.94
C ASN A 219 0.40 16.03 -16.85
N GLY A 220 0.37 15.38 -18.01
CA GLY A 220 1.49 15.38 -18.96
C GLY A 220 2.69 14.51 -18.55
N ARG A 221 2.59 13.76 -17.44
CA ARG A 221 3.66 12.91 -16.92
C ARG A 221 3.31 11.44 -16.92
N VAL A 222 4.34 10.60 -16.99
CA VAL A 222 4.25 9.14 -16.83
C VAL A 222 5.09 8.71 -15.63
N ALA A 223 4.51 7.94 -14.71
CA ALA A 223 5.15 7.48 -13.48
C ALA A 223 4.72 6.05 -13.13
N LEU A 224 5.50 5.37 -12.27
CA LEU A 224 5.04 4.15 -11.62
C LEU A 224 4.12 4.48 -10.43
N HIS A 225 3.15 3.62 -10.15
CA HIS A 225 2.26 3.80 -9.01
C HIS A 225 2.95 3.33 -7.72
N PRO A 226 3.22 4.21 -6.73
CA PRO A 226 4.08 3.88 -5.57
C PRO A 226 3.50 2.81 -4.63
N ALA A 227 2.17 2.64 -4.61
CA ALA A 227 1.54 1.56 -3.85
C ALA A 227 1.50 0.20 -4.58
N LEU A 228 1.90 0.14 -5.86
CA LEU A 228 1.84 -1.08 -6.68
C LEU A 228 3.22 -1.56 -7.14
N VAL A 229 4.22 -0.67 -7.22
CA VAL A 229 5.55 -0.92 -7.80
C VAL A 229 6.67 -0.44 -6.89
#